data_AF-A0AAV9J980-F1
#
_entry.id   AF-A0AAV9J980-F1
#
_cell.length_a   1.000
_cell.length_b   1.000
_cell.length_c   1.000
_cell.angle_alpha   90.00
_cell.angle_beta   90.00
_cell.angle_gamma   90.00
#
_symmetry.space_group_name_H-M   'P 1'
#
loop_
_entity.id
_entity.type
_entity.pdbx_description
1 polymer ?
#
loop_
_entity_poly.entity_id
_entity_poly.type
_entity_poly.pdbx_seq_one_letter_code
_entity_poly.pdbx_strand_id
1 'polypeptide(L)'
;MLSTLRRSRRTLWHIALPSLWVTASAISLNDNLVEITSVTGDSMSPTLSPDQDTTGRSDYIAWNKWDASGHVQRGDIVFFGLPNRPEDTGVKRVIGVEGDVVVLDARRRPKSGNGNANGNTNPTAGSHDVPESKSWDAWSGRAKVPEGHVWVEGDNWRKSKDSNWYGPISRSLILGKAMAVVLPTEKFGAKPWEGFASGTTVVRERVDTRTDLEVLEAMGTAT
;
A
#
# COMPACT_ATOMS: atom_id res chain seq x y z
N MET A 1 -30.42 46.11 -34.36
CA MET A 1 -29.18 45.30 -34.49
C MET A 1 -28.31 45.26 -33.23
N LEU A 2 -28.22 46.34 -32.44
CA LEU A 2 -27.39 46.35 -31.21
C LEU A 2 -28.01 45.58 -30.00
N SER A 3 -29.34 45.43 -29.94
CA SER A 3 -30.03 44.75 -28.84
C SER A 3 -29.90 43.21 -28.87
N THR A 4 -29.81 42.61 -30.06
CA THR A 4 -29.60 41.17 -30.25
C THR A 4 -28.20 40.73 -29.85
N LEU A 5 -27.18 41.56 -30.10
CA LEU A 5 -25.79 41.33 -29.67
C LEU A 5 -25.63 41.34 -28.14
N ARG A 6 -26.33 42.24 -27.43
CA ARG A 6 -26.27 42.34 -25.97
C ARG A 6 -26.96 41.17 -25.26
N ARG A 7 -28.01 40.60 -25.87
CA ARG A 7 -28.74 39.43 -25.37
C ARG A 7 -27.92 38.14 -25.53
N SER A 8 -27.24 37.98 -26.68
CA SER A 8 -26.33 36.86 -26.97
C SER A 8 -25.14 36.79 -25.99
N ARG A 9 -24.51 37.92 -25.68
CA ARG A 9 -23.40 37.97 -24.69
C ARG A 9 -23.84 37.50 -23.30
N ARG A 10 -25.04 37.86 -22.83
CA ARG A 10 -25.55 37.39 -21.53
C ARG A 10 -25.82 35.89 -21.51
N THR A 11 -26.41 35.33 -22.56
CA THR A 11 -26.65 33.89 -22.67
C THR A 11 -25.35 33.09 -22.74
N LEU A 12 -24.34 33.61 -23.46
CA LEU A 12 -23.00 33.02 -23.51
C LEU A 12 -22.33 32.99 -22.13
N TRP A 13 -22.47 34.03 -21.30
CA TRP A 13 -21.94 34.04 -19.93
C TRP A 13 -22.57 32.97 -19.04
N HIS A 14 -23.87 32.70 -19.19
CA HIS A 14 -24.57 31.67 -18.40
C HIS A 14 -24.18 30.24 -18.81
N ILE A 15 -23.57 30.04 -19.98
CA ILE A 15 -23.08 28.73 -20.43
C ILE A 15 -21.57 28.61 -20.16
N ALA A 16 -20.79 29.63 -20.54
CA ALA A 16 -19.34 29.60 -20.42
C ALA A 16 -18.86 29.54 -18.96
N LEU A 17 -19.51 30.28 -18.05
CA LEU A 17 -19.08 30.31 -16.65
C LEU A 17 -19.30 28.96 -15.95
N PRO A 18 -20.47 28.28 -16.04
CA PRO A 18 -20.62 26.93 -15.50
C PRO A 18 -19.70 25.90 -16.14
N SER A 19 -19.50 25.95 -17.47
CA SER A 19 -18.58 25.03 -18.14
C SER A 19 -17.15 25.16 -17.61
N LEU A 20 -16.67 26.39 -17.35
CA LEU A 20 -15.37 26.64 -16.73
C LEU A 20 -15.30 26.05 -15.31
N TRP A 21 -16.35 26.23 -14.50
CA TRP A 21 -16.40 25.66 -13.14
C TRP A 21 -16.44 24.13 -13.17
N VAL A 22 -17.18 23.53 -14.09
CA VAL A 22 -17.26 22.06 -14.24
C VAL A 22 -15.91 21.49 -14.64
N THR A 23 -15.22 22.07 -15.63
CA THR A 23 -13.90 21.59 -16.06
C THR A 23 -12.84 21.80 -14.98
N ALA A 24 -12.81 22.96 -14.32
CA ALA A 24 -11.90 23.22 -13.21
C ALA A 24 -12.13 22.26 -12.04
N SER A 25 -13.40 21.96 -11.72
CA SER A 25 -13.75 20.98 -10.69
C SER A 25 -13.31 19.57 -11.09
N ALA A 26 -13.56 19.16 -12.33
CA ALA A 26 -13.14 17.86 -12.83
C ALA A 26 -11.61 17.68 -12.77
N ILE A 27 -10.85 18.70 -13.18
CA ILE A 27 -9.39 18.72 -13.08
C ILE A 27 -8.96 18.64 -11.61
N SER A 28 -9.54 19.46 -10.73
CA SER A 28 -9.22 19.46 -9.31
C SER A 28 -9.51 18.11 -8.64
N LEU A 29 -10.61 17.43 -9.02
CA LEU A 29 -10.95 16.11 -8.49
C LEU A 29 -9.96 15.04 -8.99
N ASN A 30 -9.60 15.07 -10.26
CA ASN A 30 -8.64 14.13 -10.84
C ASN A 30 -7.21 14.33 -10.27
N ASP A 31 -6.80 15.59 -10.11
CA ASP A 31 -5.44 15.91 -9.65
C ASP A 31 -5.26 15.61 -8.16
N ASN A 32 -6.32 15.77 -7.35
CA ASN A 32 -6.20 15.69 -5.88
C ASN A 32 -6.85 14.45 -5.25
N LEU A 33 -7.81 13.78 -5.90
CA LEU A 33 -8.59 12.71 -5.25
C LEU A 33 -8.38 11.34 -5.88
N VAL A 34 -8.54 11.19 -7.19
CA VAL A 34 -8.58 9.85 -7.80
C VAL A 34 -7.74 9.78 -9.08
N GLU A 35 -6.86 8.78 -9.15
CA GLU A 35 -6.17 8.41 -10.39
C GLU A 35 -6.57 7.00 -10.84
N ILE A 36 -6.59 6.79 -12.14
CA ILE A 36 -6.82 5.48 -12.76
C ILE A 36 -5.52 5.01 -13.40
N THR A 37 -5.01 3.87 -12.93
CA THR A 37 -3.75 3.29 -13.40
C THR A 37 -3.97 1.83 -13.78
N SER A 38 -3.29 1.36 -14.84
CA SER A 38 -3.25 -0.06 -15.17
C SER A 38 -2.27 -0.78 -14.24
N VAL A 39 -2.74 -1.84 -13.58
CA VAL A 39 -1.88 -2.69 -12.76
C VAL A 39 -1.32 -3.80 -13.62
N THR A 40 -0.01 -3.76 -13.84
CA THR A 40 0.71 -4.76 -14.61
C THR A 40 1.60 -5.63 -13.71
N GLY A 41 1.64 -6.93 -13.99
CA GLY A 41 2.39 -7.95 -13.28
C GLY A 41 1.54 -8.86 -12.37
N ASP A 42 2.01 -10.10 -12.19
CA ASP A 42 1.24 -11.14 -11.46
C ASP A 42 1.41 -11.07 -9.94
N SER A 43 2.17 -10.10 -9.42
CA SER A 43 2.51 -10.05 -7.98
C SER A 43 1.29 -9.91 -7.07
N MET A 44 0.18 -9.38 -7.60
CA MET A 44 -1.10 -9.22 -6.91
C MET A 44 -2.15 -10.27 -7.33
N SER A 45 -1.76 -11.27 -8.13
CA SER A 45 -2.63 -12.38 -8.51
C SER A 45 -2.96 -13.25 -7.27
N PRO A 46 -4.21 -13.73 -7.09
CA PRO A 46 -5.34 -13.65 -8.02
C PRO A 46 -6.19 -12.37 -7.89
N THR A 47 -5.93 -11.52 -6.89
CA THR A 47 -6.78 -10.36 -6.59
C THR A 47 -6.81 -9.34 -7.72
N LEU A 48 -5.65 -9.02 -8.27
CA LEU A 48 -5.49 -8.08 -9.37
C LEU A 48 -4.76 -8.75 -10.54
N SER A 49 -5.27 -8.53 -11.74
CA SER A 49 -4.69 -8.99 -13.01
C SER A 49 -4.32 -10.49 -13.02
N PRO A 50 -5.23 -11.43 -12.64
CA PRO A 50 -4.92 -12.85 -12.49
C PRO A 50 -4.47 -13.53 -13.79
N ASP A 51 -4.99 -13.08 -14.94
CA ASP A 51 -4.77 -13.70 -16.24
C ASP A 51 -3.67 -13.00 -17.05
N GLN A 52 -2.87 -12.13 -16.44
CA GLN A 52 -1.91 -11.31 -17.17
C GLN A 52 -0.84 -12.14 -17.89
N ASP A 53 -0.28 -13.16 -17.22
CA ASP A 53 0.64 -14.12 -17.83
C ASP A 53 0.09 -14.84 -19.06
N THR A 54 -1.21 -15.14 -19.07
CA THR A 54 -1.82 -16.02 -20.09
C THR A 54 -2.50 -15.23 -21.20
N THR A 55 -3.18 -14.14 -20.85
CA THR A 55 -4.02 -13.35 -21.76
C THR A 55 -3.49 -11.93 -22.01
N GLY A 56 -2.49 -11.49 -21.25
CA GLY A 56 -1.98 -10.11 -21.30
C GLY A 56 -2.95 -9.06 -20.73
N ARG A 57 -4.11 -9.47 -20.19
CA ARG A 57 -5.11 -8.54 -19.64
C ARG A 57 -4.61 -7.93 -18.33
N SER A 58 -4.83 -6.62 -18.18
CA SER A 58 -4.48 -5.86 -16.98
C SER A 58 -5.74 -5.22 -16.42
N ASP A 59 -5.88 -5.23 -15.09
CA ASP A 59 -6.96 -4.53 -14.41
C ASP A 59 -6.61 -3.04 -14.28
N TYR A 60 -7.57 -2.16 -14.55
CA TYR A 60 -7.44 -0.72 -14.32
C TYR A 60 -8.06 -0.38 -12.99
N ILE A 61 -7.28 0.21 -12.11
CA ILE A 61 -7.65 0.47 -10.73
C ILE A 61 -7.75 1.97 -10.51
N ALA A 62 -8.88 2.39 -9.95
CA ALA A 62 -9.03 3.73 -9.39
C ALA A 62 -8.52 3.72 -7.95
N TRP A 63 -7.61 4.65 -7.63
CA TRP A 63 -7.00 4.75 -6.31
C TRP A 63 -7.09 6.18 -5.77
N ASN A 64 -7.33 6.27 -4.46
CA ASN A 64 -7.45 7.52 -3.73
C ASN A 64 -6.07 8.07 -3.41
N LYS A 65 -5.81 9.30 -3.82
CA LYS A 65 -4.62 10.09 -3.43
C LYS A 65 -4.86 10.91 -2.17
N TRP A 66 -6.12 11.20 -1.86
CA TRP A 66 -6.49 11.97 -0.69
C TRP A 66 -6.19 11.17 0.57
N ASP A 67 -5.37 11.76 1.44
CA ASP A 67 -4.90 11.15 2.69
C ASP A 67 -4.32 9.74 2.49
N ALA A 68 -3.43 9.62 1.51
CA ALA A 68 -2.76 8.38 1.13
C ALA A 68 -2.13 7.62 2.31
N SER A 69 -1.64 8.35 3.32
CA SER A 69 -0.90 7.80 4.46
C SER A 69 -1.65 7.83 5.79
N GLY A 70 -2.66 8.71 5.98
CA GLY A 70 -3.25 8.98 7.29
C GLY A 70 -4.15 7.89 7.85
N HIS A 71 -4.62 6.94 7.04
CA HIS A 71 -5.49 5.86 7.50
C HIS A 71 -5.22 4.54 6.77
N VAL A 72 -3.97 4.12 6.75
CA VAL A 72 -3.57 2.83 6.16
C VAL A 72 -3.87 1.70 7.15
N GLN A 73 -4.73 0.77 6.74
CA GLN A 73 -5.13 -0.37 7.54
C GLN A 73 -4.65 -1.68 6.93
N ARG A 74 -4.69 -2.75 7.73
CA ARG A 74 -4.39 -4.08 7.23
C ARG A 74 -5.44 -4.51 6.22
N GLY A 75 -5.00 -5.18 5.16
CA GLY A 75 -5.85 -5.57 4.04
C GLY A 75 -5.88 -4.53 2.93
N ASP A 76 -5.59 -3.25 3.20
CA ASP A 76 -5.55 -2.21 2.17
C ASP A 76 -4.55 -2.57 1.07
N ILE A 77 -4.91 -2.29 -0.19
CA ILE A 77 -3.98 -2.33 -1.31
C ILE A 77 -3.48 -0.90 -1.56
N VAL A 78 -2.17 -0.73 -1.46
CA VAL A 78 -1.52 0.58 -1.55
C VAL A 78 -0.64 0.67 -2.79
N PHE A 79 -0.65 1.86 -3.40
CA PHE A 79 0.29 2.30 -4.40
C PHE A 79 1.40 3.06 -3.68
N PHE A 80 2.67 2.72 -3.93
CA PHE A 80 3.81 3.34 -3.27
C PHE A 80 5.02 3.41 -4.20
N GLY A 81 5.89 4.40 -3.98
CA GLY A 81 7.19 4.46 -4.68
C GLY A 81 8.13 3.37 -4.16
N LEU A 82 8.80 2.63 -5.04
CA LEU A 82 9.73 1.57 -4.62
C LEU A 82 10.91 2.18 -3.85
N PRO A 83 11.33 1.61 -2.69
CA PRO A 83 12.40 2.18 -1.88
C PRO A 83 13.73 2.41 -2.62
N ASN A 84 14.06 1.53 -3.57
CA ASN A 84 15.32 1.61 -4.34
C ASN A 84 15.17 2.43 -5.63
N ARG A 85 13.94 2.63 -6.12
CA ARG A 85 13.61 3.30 -7.38
C ARG A 85 12.28 4.06 -7.22
N PRO A 86 12.27 5.22 -6.56
CA PRO A 86 11.04 5.94 -6.22
C PRO A 86 10.22 6.39 -7.44
N GLU A 87 10.84 6.46 -8.61
CA GLU A 87 10.20 6.71 -9.90
C GLU A 87 9.25 5.58 -10.34
N ASP A 88 9.49 4.37 -9.84
CA ASP A 88 8.66 3.20 -10.12
C ASP A 88 7.61 3.02 -9.02
N THR A 89 6.36 2.82 -9.44
CA THR A 89 5.24 2.57 -8.53
C THR A 89 5.04 1.07 -8.31
N GLY A 90 5.05 0.64 -7.06
CA GLY A 90 4.66 -0.69 -6.62
C GLY A 90 3.20 -0.72 -6.15
N VAL A 91 2.53 -1.85 -6.39
CA VAL A 91 1.21 -2.17 -5.83
C VAL A 91 1.34 -3.40 -4.96
N LYS A 92 1.02 -3.27 -3.67
CA LYS A 92 1.10 -4.36 -2.68
C LYS A 92 -0.02 -4.22 -1.65
N ARG A 93 -0.28 -5.31 -0.93
CA ARG A 93 -1.23 -5.34 0.17
C ARG A 93 -0.54 -5.08 1.50
N VAL A 94 -1.15 -4.27 2.35
CA VAL A 94 -0.72 -4.03 3.72
C VAL A 94 -1.09 -5.22 4.59
N ILE A 95 -0.07 -5.84 5.18
CA ILE A 95 -0.20 -7.00 6.07
C ILE A 95 -0.09 -6.58 7.53
N GLY A 96 0.87 -5.69 7.82
CA GLY A 96 1.12 -5.16 9.16
C GLY A 96 1.27 -3.65 9.14
N VAL A 97 0.86 -3.02 10.22
CA VAL A 97 1.01 -1.58 10.47
C VAL A 97 1.96 -1.38 11.66
N GLU A 98 2.28 -0.14 12.00
CA GLU A 98 3.15 0.16 13.14
C GLU A 98 2.78 -0.61 14.42
N GLY A 99 3.80 -1.06 15.15
CA GLY A 99 3.65 -1.87 16.36
C GLY A 99 3.40 -3.36 16.08
N ASP A 100 3.02 -3.75 14.86
CA ASP A 100 2.86 -5.17 14.54
C ASP A 100 4.17 -5.94 14.52
N VAL A 101 4.09 -7.21 14.88
CA VAL A 101 5.17 -8.17 14.67
C VAL A 101 4.73 -9.18 13.61
N VAL A 102 5.37 -9.11 12.45
CA VAL A 102 5.12 -10.00 11.32
C VAL A 102 6.01 -11.23 11.44
N VAL A 103 5.42 -12.43 11.39
CA VAL A 103 6.15 -13.70 11.35
C VAL A 103 6.51 -14.00 9.90
N LEU A 104 7.81 -14.12 9.64
CA LEU A 104 8.37 -14.24 8.30
C LEU A 104 8.42 -15.72 7.87
N ASP A 105 7.90 -16.04 6.69
CA ASP A 105 8.09 -17.37 6.08
C ASP A 105 9.47 -17.46 5.44
N ALA A 106 10.30 -18.40 5.89
CA ALA A 106 11.64 -18.64 5.34
C ALA A 106 11.62 -18.92 3.82
N ARG A 107 10.51 -19.45 3.28
CA ARG A 107 10.36 -19.72 1.83
C ARG A 107 10.20 -18.47 0.98
N ARG A 108 9.78 -17.35 1.57
CA ARG A 108 9.57 -16.06 0.88
C ARG A 108 10.83 -15.19 0.83
N ARG A 109 11.90 -15.63 1.50
CA ARG A 109 13.12 -14.86 1.63
C ARG A 109 14.05 -15.02 0.43
N PRO A 110 14.85 -14.00 0.11
CA PRO A 110 16.01 -14.17 -0.75
C PRO A 110 16.91 -15.24 -0.14
N LYS A 111 17.22 -16.30 -0.90
CA LYS A 111 18.25 -17.25 -0.47
C LYS A 111 19.59 -16.52 -0.55
N SER A 112 20.22 -16.27 0.60
CA SER A 112 21.62 -15.83 0.62
C SER A 112 22.45 -16.84 -0.18
N GLY A 113 23.16 -16.37 -1.21
CA GLY A 113 24.14 -17.19 -1.90
C GLY A 113 25.17 -17.72 -0.89
N ASN A 114 25.63 -18.96 -1.12
CA ASN A 114 26.48 -19.78 -0.24
C ASN A 114 25.77 -20.36 1.00
N GLY A 115 25.06 -21.47 0.78
CA GLY A 115 24.94 -22.50 1.81
C GLY A 115 26.14 -23.45 1.70
N ASN A 116 27.02 -23.45 2.70
CA ASN A 116 27.71 -24.68 3.06
C ASN A 116 26.71 -25.53 3.86
N ALA A 117 26.63 -26.84 3.56
CA ALA A 117 25.71 -27.84 4.11
C ALA A 117 25.79 -28.04 5.65
N ASN A 118 26.51 -27.19 6.37
CA ASN A 118 26.90 -27.38 7.75
C ASN A 118 26.30 -26.32 8.69
N GLY A 119 25.03 -25.92 8.51
CA GLY A 119 24.18 -25.29 9.54
C GLY A 119 24.69 -24.03 10.26
N ASN A 120 25.83 -23.46 9.87
CA ASN A 120 26.52 -22.33 10.44
C ASN A 120 26.73 -21.35 9.29
N THR A 121 25.97 -20.25 9.28
CA THR A 121 26.30 -19.09 8.45
C THR A 121 26.10 -17.81 9.23
N ASN A 122 27.17 -17.00 9.27
CA ASN A 122 27.09 -15.56 9.50
C ASN A 122 26.60 -14.91 8.19
N PRO A 123 25.46 -14.21 8.18
CA PRO A 123 24.79 -13.79 6.93
C PRO A 123 25.28 -12.41 6.45
N THR A 124 26.60 -12.22 6.29
CA THR A 124 27.18 -10.93 5.85
C THR A 124 28.00 -11.02 4.56
N ALA A 125 27.80 -12.05 3.74
CA ALA A 125 28.52 -12.19 2.48
C ALA A 125 27.56 -12.42 1.31
N GLY A 126 27.01 -11.34 0.74
CA GLY A 126 26.54 -11.39 -0.65
C GLY A 126 25.32 -10.56 -1.07
N SER A 127 24.61 -9.86 -0.19
CA SER A 127 23.52 -8.96 -0.61
C SER A 127 23.84 -7.51 -0.22
N HIS A 128 24.54 -6.81 -1.10
CA HIS A 128 24.82 -5.37 -0.97
C HIS A 128 23.55 -4.48 -1.01
N ASP A 129 22.37 -5.07 -1.23
CA ASP A 129 21.09 -4.35 -1.39
C ASP A 129 20.13 -4.50 -0.19
N VAL A 130 20.54 -5.14 0.91
CA VAL A 130 19.71 -5.25 2.12
C VAL A 130 20.14 -4.19 3.11
N PRO A 131 19.29 -3.20 3.47
CA PRO A 131 19.64 -2.17 4.42
C PRO A 131 20.07 -2.79 5.77
N GLU A 132 21.25 -2.41 6.24
CA GLU A 132 21.84 -2.77 7.54
C GLU A 132 21.09 -2.12 8.71
N SER A 133 19.75 -2.18 8.73
CA SER A 133 18.97 -1.74 9.88
C SER A 133 18.91 -2.90 10.86
N LYS A 134 19.75 -2.79 11.91
CA LYS A 134 19.99 -3.76 12.99
C LYS A 134 18.76 -4.09 13.88
N SER A 135 17.55 -3.82 13.41
CA SER A 135 16.28 -4.06 14.12
C SER A 135 15.33 -5.01 13.37
N TRP A 136 15.68 -5.41 12.15
CA TRP A 136 15.02 -6.51 11.44
C TRP A 136 15.86 -7.74 11.68
N ASP A 137 15.58 -8.46 12.77
CA ASP A 137 16.13 -9.80 12.89
C ASP A 137 15.44 -10.70 11.86
N ALA A 138 15.82 -10.53 10.58
CA ALA A 138 15.49 -11.41 9.49
C ALA A 138 15.89 -12.84 9.85
N TRP A 139 16.82 -13.05 10.78
CA TRP A 139 17.16 -14.38 11.30
C TRP A 139 16.27 -14.90 12.44
N SER A 140 15.55 -14.03 13.18
CA SER A 140 14.64 -14.43 14.27
C SER A 140 13.32 -15.04 13.79
N GLY A 141 13.05 -14.98 12.48
CA GLY A 141 11.74 -15.36 11.94
C GLY A 141 10.65 -14.33 12.19
N ARG A 142 10.97 -13.15 12.74
CA ARG A 142 10.02 -12.09 13.10
C ARG A 142 10.54 -10.71 12.69
N ALA A 143 9.62 -9.81 12.36
CA ALA A 143 9.90 -8.43 11.98
C ALA A 143 8.91 -7.51 12.71
N LYS A 144 9.41 -6.65 13.61
CA LYS A 144 8.59 -5.61 14.26
C LYS A 144 8.49 -4.40 13.33
N VAL A 145 7.29 -3.94 13.02
CA VAL A 145 7.03 -2.77 12.17
C VAL A 145 7.19 -1.48 13.00
N PRO A 146 8.15 -0.59 12.68
CA PRO A 146 8.34 0.69 13.36
C PRO A 146 7.13 1.59 13.20
N GLU A 147 7.11 2.62 14.04
CA GLU A 147 6.22 3.76 13.89
C GLU A 147 6.37 4.42 12.53
N GLY A 148 5.24 4.85 11.96
CA GLY A 148 5.21 5.47 10.64
C GLY A 148 5.54 4.53 9.47
N HIS A 149 5.68 3.21 9.70
CA HIS A 149 5.96 2.22 8.66
C HIS A 149 4.81 1.23 8.49
N VAL A 150 4.81 0.51 7.37
CA VAL A 150 3.91 -0.61 7.08
C VAL A 150 4.67 -1.77 6.47
N TRP A 151 4.20 -2.98 6.75
CA TRP A 151 4.65 -4.20 6.09
C TRP A 151 3.70 -4.54 4.95
N VAL A 152 4.23 -4.56 3.73
CA VAL A 152 3.45 -4.85 2.50
C VAL A 152 3.91 -6.13 1.81
N GLU A 153 2.97 -6.92 1.29
CA GLU A 153 3.22 -8.16 0.56
C GLU A 153 2.36 -8.25 -0.70
N GLY A 154 2.85 -9.00 -1.68
CA GLY A 154 2.05 -9.35 -2.84
C GLY A 154 1.19 -10.58 -2.55
N ASP A 155 -0.03 -10.63 -3.09
CA ASP A 155 -0.90 -11.80 -2.95
C ASP A 155 -0.27 -13.05 -3.62
N ASN A 156 0.53 -12.84 -4.67
CA ASN A 156 1.33 -13.87 -5.31
C ASN A 156 2.78 -13.85 -4.81
N TRP A 157 3.00 -14.45 -3.64
CA TRP A 157 4.32 -14.48 -2.99
C TRP A 157 5.46 -15.05 -3.87
N ARG A 158 5.17 -15.90 -4.86
CA ARG A 158 6.18 -16.50 -5.75
C ARG A 158 6.70 -15.53 -6.81
N LYS A 159 5.92 -14.50 -7.14
CA LYS A 159 6.22 -13.50 -8.18
C LYS A 159 6.25 -12.08 -7.62
N SER A 160 6.33 -11.94 -6.31
CA SER A 160 6.31 -10.66 -5.63
C SER A 160 7.70 -10.32 -5.09
N LYS A 161 8.18 -9.11 -5.42
CA LYS A 161 9.24 -8.43 -4.68
C LYS A 161 8.57 -7.47 -3.70
N ASP A 162 8.62 -7.80 -2.42
CA ASP A 162 7.88 -7.10 -1.37
C ASP A 162 8.69 -6.90 -0.09
N SER A 163 8.04 -6.64 1.05
CA SER A 163 8.73 -6.34 2.31
C SER A 163 9.62 -7.48 2.80
N ASN A 164 9.43 -8.72 2.32
CA ASN A 164 10.35 -9.81 2.58
C ASN A 164 11.75 -9.60 1.94
N TRP A 165 11.87 -8.68 0.97
CA TRP A 165 13.13 -8.34 0.30
C TRP A 165 13.75 -7.03 0.80
N TYR A 166 12.94 -5.99 1.01
CA TYR A 166 13.43 -4.65 1.37
C TYR A 166 13.10 -4.22 2.80
N GLY A 167 12.39 -5.03 3.58
CA GLY A 167 11.88 -4.65 4.90
C GLY A 167 10.56 -3.88 4.81
N PRO A 168 10.10 -3.23 5.89
CA PRO A 168 8.90 -2.42 5.81
C PRO A 168 9.15 -1.19 4.93
N ILE A 169 8.09 -0.50 4.58
CA ILE A 169 8.17 0.78 3.88
C ILE A 169 7.66 1.90 4.77
N SER A 170 8.25 3.08 4.64
CA SER A 170 7.70 4.28 5.25
C SER A 170 6.31 4.58 4.68
N ARG A 171 5.35 4.96 5.52
CA ARG A 171 4.03 5.43 5.08
C ARG A 171 4.11 6.65 4.17
N SER A 172 5.18 7.42 4.24
CA SER A 172 5.41 8.57 3.35
C SER A 172 5.66 8.17 1.88
N LEU A 173 6.03 6.91 1.61
CA LEU A 173 6.19 6.41 0.24
C LEU A 173 4.84 6.02 -0.39
N ILE A 174 3.78 5.92 0.42
CA ILE A 174 2.44 5.57 -0.05
C ILE A 174 1.88 6.76 -0.81
N LEU A 175 1.64 6.54 -2.10
CA LEU A 175 1.03 7.50 -3.01
C LEU A 175 -0.49 7.51 -2.81
N GLY A 176 -1.09 6.36 -2.50
CA GLY A 176 -2.52 6.26 -2.26
C GLY A 176 -3.05 4.83 -2.16
N LYS A 177 -4.38 4.70 -2.04
CA LYS A 177 -5.06 3.42 -1.74
C LYS A 177 -5.99 3.02 -2.88
N ALA A 178 -5.93 1.76 -3.32
CA ALA A 178 -6.89 1.24 -4.29
C ALA A 178 -8.32 1.32 -3.73
N MET A 179 -9.27 1.79 -4.52
CA MET A 179 -10.69 1.91 -4.12
C MET A 179 -11.62 1.02 -4.95
N ALA A 180 -11.37 0.94 -6.24
CA ALA A 180 -12.27 0.28 -7.17
C ALA A 180 -11.53 -0.28 -8.39
N VAL A 181 -12.08 -1.35 -8.95
CA VAL A 181 -11.69 -1.80 -10.29
C VAL A 181 -12.59 -1.06 -11.28
N VAL A 182 -11.98 -0.38 -12.25
CA VAL A 182 -12.67 0.36 -13.31
C VAL A 182 -12.82 -0.50 -14.56
N LEU A 183 -11.79 -1.26 -14.90
CA LEU A 183 -11.80 -2.21 -16.02
C LEU A 183 -11.04 -3.49 -15.63
N PRO A 184 -11.39 -4.65 -16.20
CA PRO A 184 -12.44 -4.85 -17.20
C PRO A 184 -13.85 -4.84 -16.57
N THR A 185 -14.90 -4.64 -17.39
CA THR A 185 -16.27 -4.36 -16.92
C THR A 185 -16.87 -5.45 -16.05
N GLU A 186 -16.42 -6.70 -16.19
CA GLU A 186 -16.89 -7.84 -15.40
C GLU A 186 -16.45 -7.76 -13.93
N LYS A 187 -15.36 -7.04 -13.65
CA LYS A 187 -14.83 -6.82 -12.29
C LYS A 187 -15.18 -5.45 -11.73
N PHE A 188 -15.87 -4.61 -12.51
CA PHE A 188 -16.16 -3.24 -12.17
C PHE A 188 -16.86 -3.11 -10.81
N GLY A 189 -16.37 -2.20 -9.98
CA GLY A 189 -17.00 -1.86 -8.72
C GLY A 189 -16.03 -1.50 -7.62
N ALA A 190 -16.57 -0.92 -6.55
CA ALA A 190 -15.83 -0.65 -5.32
C ALA A 190 -15.37 -1.97 -4.69
N LYS A 191 -14.12 -1.97 -4.21
CA LYS A 191 -13.51 -3.10 -3.52
C LYS A 191 -13.08 -2.64 -2.14
N PRO A 192 -13.98 -2.66 -1.14
CA PRO A 192 -13.54 -2.52 0.24
C PRO A 192 -12.66 -3.74 0.52
N TRP A 193 -11.35 -3.55 0.65
CA TRP A 193 -10.37 -4.62 0.87
C TRP A 193 -10.43 -5.23 2.28
N GLU A 194 -11.57 -5.04 2.94
CA GLU A 194 -11.87 -5.49 4.29
C GLU A 194 -11.99 -7.01 4.33
N GLY A 195 -11.47 -7.61 5.41
CA GLY A 195 -11.62 -9.05 5.66
C GLY A 195 -10.65 -9.96 4.88
N PHE A 196 -9.65 -9.41 4.18
CA PHE A 196 -8.60 -10.26 3.60
C PHE A 196 -7.77 -10.94 4.70
N ALA A 197 -7.76 -12.27 4.70
CA ALA A 197 -6.92 -13.07 5.58
C ALA A 197 -5.57 -13.34 4.90
N SER A 198 -4.52 -12.64 5.34
CA SER A 198 -3.17 -12.94 4.89
C SER A 198 -2.73 -14.32 5.39
N GLY A 199 -2.06 -15.10 4.54
CA GLY A 199 -1.36 -16.32 4.98
C GLY A 199 -0.19 -16.05 5.93
N THR A 200 0.25 -14.79 6.02
CA THR A 200 1.30 -14.33 6.92
C THR A 200 0.72 -14.08 8.31
N THR A 201 1.36 -14.65 9.34
CA THR A 201 0.93 -14.48 10.73
C THR A 201 1.42 -13.14 11.25
N VAL A 202 0.49 -12.34 11.80
CA VAL A 202 0.81 -11.05 12.41
C VAL A 202 0.40 -11.09 13.88
N VAL A 203 1.38 -10.95 14.77
CA VAL A 203 1.18 -10.82 16.21
C VAL A 203 1.00 -9.33 16.51
N ARG A 204 -0.14 -8.99 17.09
CA ARG A 204 -0.45 -7.61 17.48
C ARG A 204 0.23 -7.31 18.81
N GLU A 205 0.94 -6.20 18.89
CA GLU A 205 1.30 -5.63 20.19
C GLU A 205 -0.03 -5.18 20.84
N ARG A 206 -0.43 -5.87 21.91
CA ARG A 206 -1.68 -5.58 22.63
C ARG A 206 -1.46 -4.24 23.35
N VAL A 207 -1.90 -3.15 22.75
CA VAL A 207 -1.97 -1.86 23.45
C VAL A 207 -3.16 -1.94 24.40
N ASP A 208 -2.93 -2.50 25.59
CA ASP A 208 -3.91 -2.52 26.68
C ASP A 208 -3.62 -1.33 27.60
N THR A 209 -3.84 -0.11 27.09
CA THR A 209 -3.66 1.14 27.84
C THR A 209 -4.53 1.21 29.10
N ARG A 210 -5.56 0.35 29.20
CA ARG A 210 -6.43 0.27 30.37
C ARG A 210 -5.75 -0.46 31.54
N THR A 211 -5.00 -1.51 31.26
CA THR A 211 -4.34 -2.33 32.28
C THR A 211 -3.14 -1.60 32.88
N ASP A 212 -2.42 -0.82 32.07
CA ASP A 212 -1.27 -0.04 32.55
C ASP A 212 -1.71 1.14 33.44
N LEU A 213 -2.84 1.78 33.15
CA LEU A 213 -3.43 2.82 34.01
C LEU A 213 -4.00 2.24 35.31
N GLU A 214 -4.67 1.08 35.24
CA GLU A 214 -5.18 0.37 36.43
C GLU A 214 -4.02 -0.13 37.33
N VAL A 215 -2.92 -0.59 36.74
CA VAL A 215 -1.71 -0.98 37.49
C VAL A 215 -1.02 0.25 38.10
N LEU A 216 -0.93 1.38 37.38
CA LEU A 216 -0.36 2.62 37.91
C LEU A 216 -1.24 3.25 39.00
N GLU A 217 -2.56 3.21 38.89
CA GLU A 217 -3.49 3.62 39.96
C GLU A 217 -3.40 2.67 41.18
N ALA A 218 -3.27 1.37 40.95
CA ALA A 218 -3.06 0.39 42.02
C ALA A 218 -1.69 0.54 42.71
N MET A 219 -0.66 1.03 42.01
CA MET A 219 0.66 1.31 42.57
C MET A 219 0.78 2.71 43.22
N GLY A 220 -0.07 3.67 42.81
CA GLY A 220 -0.08 5.03 43.34
C GLY A 220 -0.93 5.24 44.60
N THR A 221 -1.68 4.23 45.04
CA THR A 221 -2.54 4.28 46.24
C THR A 221 -1.93 3.63 47.48
N ALA A 222 -0.69 3.14 47.38
CA ALA A 222 0.08 2.58 48.50
C ALA A 222 1.10 3.60 49.05
N THR A 223 0.62 4.72 49.57
CA THR A 223 1.38 5.61 50.46
C THR A 223 0.47 6.16 51.55
#